data_AF-A0A9F2QW74-F1
#
_entry.id   AF-A0A9F2QW74-F1
#
_cell.length_a   1.000
_cell.length_b   1.000
_cell.length_c   1.000
_cell.angle_alpha   90.00
_cell.angle_beta   90.00
_cell.angle_gamma   90.00
#
_symmetry.space_group_name_H-M   'P 1'
#
loop_
_entity.id
_entity.type
_entity.pdbx_description
1 polymer ?
#
loop_
_entity_poly.entity_id
_entity_poly.type
_entity_poly.pdbx_seq_one_letter_code
_entity_poly.pdbx_strand_id
1 'polypeptide(L)'
;MVRGLVTTSYEERLKDLVNSVQPGEGCRDIKPPTVVLPCSSAASILSLISGPGGGGGRGLNEPFAPQDEVGAPGVVVGVSVDGKDVWTEGLGYADVENRVLCCPETVLRIASISKSLTMVAVAKLWEEGRLDLDAPVQKYVPEFPEKEYEGEKVTVTTRLLVSHLSGIRHYEKDISKVKEEKEKANRKAAKIAASASKEKEDKGTEKSDLIKGKPEQEGKNCKSGRKKREFEHEEYYLKDKFEHVIDSLNIFKNDPLFFKPGSQFLYSTHGFTLLSAVVERASDQKFTDYMLKIFSDLGMVSTGLDDNEPLIYNRARYYIHNKKGHLINAPYVDNSYKWAGGGFVSTVGDLLKFGNAMLYSYQLGQVKKTAAGTLPGYLKPDTVAMLWTTVPVTGASRDKDGTYGMAWFVAEKKQEYGHCREQRHYAFHTGGAVGASSVLLILPEELNSGTANGTCLVPPRGVVVTIICNMQSVFLDSLALKIAVEFEKDKLAQHSDQSSL
;
A
#
# COMPACT_ATOMS: atom_id res chain seq x y z
N MET A 1 -55.68 11.23 22.49
CA MET A 1 -55.55 10.71 23.87
C MET A 1 -54.79 9.39 23.76
N VAL A 2 -53.48 9.34 23.94
CA VAL A 2 -52.69 9.51 25.18
C VAL A 2 -52.59 8.22 25.99
N ARG A 3 -51.33 7.74 26.09
CA ARG A 3 -50.67 6.94 27.14
C ARG A 3 -51.07 5.46 27.26
N GLY A 4 -50.15 4.53 27.50
CA GLY A 4 -48.72 4.60 27.84
C GLY A 4 -48.29 3.22 28.35
N LEU A 5 -47.06 2.77 28.09
CA LEU A 5 -45.96 2.55 29.04
C LEU A 5 -45.33 1.20 28.61
N VAL A 6 -44.04 0.90 28.65
CA VAL A 6 -42.81 1.58 29.07
C VAL A 6 -41.65 0.84 28.38
N THR A 7 -40.64 1.64 28.04
CA THR A 7 -39.28 1.29 27.63
C THR A 7 -38.58 0.34 28.61
N THR A 8 -38.04 -0.78 28.15
CA THR A 8 -36.93 -1.47 28.82
C THR A 8 -35.65 -1.25 28.04
N SER A 9 -34.64 -0.80 28.78
CA SER A 9 -33.50 -0.04 28.33
C SER A 9 -32.36 -0.92 27.82
N TYR A 10 -31.58 -0.33 26.91
CA TYR A 10 -30.28 -0.78 26.45
C TYR A 10 -29.29 -1.08 27.60
N GLU A 11 -29.56 -0.60 28.82
CA GLU A 11 -28.75 -0.81 30.01
C GLU A 11 -28.89 -2.21 30.62
N GLU A 12 -30.03 -2.91 30.46
CA GLU A 12 -30.15 -4.29 30.98
C GLU A 12 -29.31 -5.27 30.16
N ARG A 13 -29.21 -5.07 28.84
CA ARG A 13 -28.31 -5.87 27.98
C ARG A 13 -26.82 -5.59 28.21
N LEU A 14 -26.48 -4.41 28.71
CA LEU A 14 -25.10 -4.08 29.12
C LEU A 14 -24.74 -4.67 30.49
N LYS A 15 -25.70 -4.79 31.41
CA LYS A 15 -25.46 -5.40 32.73
C LYS A 15 -25.16 -6.89 32.66
N ASP A 16 -25.79 -7.63 31.74
CA ASP A 16 -25.46 -9.05 31.53
C ASP A 16 -24.07 -9.24 30.91
N LEU A 17 -23.61 -8.31 30.07
CA LEU A 17 -22.27 -8.34 29.47
C LEU A 17 -21.17 -7.89 30.46
N VAL A 18 -21.49 -6.97 31.37
CA VAL A 18 -20.57 -6.48 32.41
C VAL A 18 -20.47 -7.45 33.59
N ASN A 19 -21.53 -8.19 33.92
CA ASN A 19 -21.52 -9.16 35.02
C ASN A 19 -20.91 -10.53 34.64
N SER A 20 -20.67 -10.80 33.35
CA SER A 20 -19.97 -12.01 32.88
C SER A 20 -18.44 -11.85 32.81
N VAL A 21 -17.89 -10.67 33.10
CA VAL A 21 -16.44 -10.42 33.08
C VAL A 21 -15.90 -10.50 34.50
N GLN A 22 -15.39 -11.68 34.87
CA GLN A 22 -14.52 -11.83 36.03
C GLN A 22 -13.22 -11.05 35.81
N PRO A 23 -12.73 -10.26 36.78
CA PRO A 23 -11.47 -9.54 36.65
C PRO A 23 -10.30 -10.50 36.91
N GLY A 24 -9.61 -10.93 35.85
CA GLY A 24 -8.35 -11.66 35.98
C GLY A 24 -8.10 -12.66 34.87
N GLU A 25 -7.42 -12.21 33.82
CA GLU A 25 -6.32 -12.88 33.11
C GLU A 25 -6.06 -12.09 31.82
N GLY A 26 -5.36 -10.96 31.96
CA GLY A 26 -4.84 -10.22 30.80
C GLY A 26 -3.76 -11.05 30.12
N CYS A 27 -3.99 -11.42 28.86
CA CYS A 27 -3.03 -11.84 27.82
C CYS A 27 -1.71 -12.48 28.33
N ARG A 28 -1.79 -13.46 29.24
CA ARG A 28 -0.61 -14.16 29.76
C ARG A 28 -0.59 -15.65 29.54
N ASP A 29 -1.72 -16.32 29.28
CA ASP A 29 -1.71 -17.79 29.12
C ASP A 29 -2.71 -18.33 28.09
N ILE A 30 -2.96 -17.59 27.00
CA ILE A 30 -3.47 -18.22 25.78
C ILE A 30 -2.23 -18.65 25.00
N LYS A 31 -1.80 -19.91 25.18
CA LYS A 31 -1.01 -20.56 24.13
C LYS A 31 -1.83 -20.41 22.85
N PRO A 32 -1.33 -19.73 21.81
CA PRO A 32 -2.06 -19.69 20.55
C PRO A 32 -2.33 -21.14 20.15
N PRO A 33 -3.47 -21.47 19.52
CA PRO A 33 -3.57 -22.73 18.82
C PRO A 33 -2.29 -22.83 18.01
N THR A 34 -1.50 -23.87 18.27
CA THR A 34 -0.27 -24.09 17.54
C THR A 34 -0.71 -24.29 16.11
N VAL A 35 -0.66 -23.21 15.33
CA VAL A 35 -0.68 -23.31 13.89
C VAL A 35 0.61 -24.05 13.61
N VAL A 36 0.47 -25.35 13.40
CA VAL A 36 1.51 -26.17 12.82
C VAL A 36 1.89 -25.46 11.55
N LEU A 37 3.01 -24.71 11.56
CA LEU A 37 3.56 -24.09 10.36
C LEU A 37 3.87 -25.24 9.39
N PRO A 38 3.12 -25.44 8.30
CA PRO A 38 3.47 -26.47 7.34
C PRO A 38 4.35 -25.88 6.22
N CYS A 39 4.76 -24.61 6.31
CA CYS A 39 5.50 -23.92 5.26
C CYS A 39 6.92 -23.57 5.75
N SER A 40 7.92 -24.27 5.23
CA SER A 40 9.35 -23.92 5.35
C SER A 40 9.65 -22.47 4.95
N SER A 41 8.83 -21.89 4.05
CA SER A 41 8.93 -20.49 3.64
C SER A 41 8.69 -19.50 4.77
N ALA A 42 7.67 -19.72 5.60
CA ALA A 42 7.35 -18.78 6.70
C ALA A 42 8.52 -18.69 7.70
N ALA A 43 9.10 -19.83 8.08
CA ALA A 43 10.26 -19.86 8.97
C ALA A 43 11.51 -19.18 8.36
N SER A 44 11.75 -19.40 7.07
CA SER A 44 12.87 -18.79 6.35
C SER A 44 12.69 -17.26 6.23
N ILE A 45 11.47 -16.81 5.95
CA ILE A 45 11.13 -15.38 5.86
C ILE A 45 11.16 -14.71 7.23
N LEU A 46 10.70 -15.38 8.29
CA LEU A 46 10.81 -14.88 9.66
C LEU A 46 12.26 -14.59 10.03
N SER A 47 13.21 -15.42 9.59
CA SER A 47 14.64 -15.15 9.81
C SER A 47 15.16 -13.92 9.06
N LEU A 48 14.57 -13.59 7.91
CA LEU A 48 14.89 -12.36 7.16
C LEU A 48 14.33 -11.12 7.85
N ILE A 49 13.10 -11.20 8.37
CA ILE A 49 12.46 -10.07 9.05
C ILE A 49 13.12 -9.80 10.42
N SER A 50 13.49 -10.86 11.12
CA SER A 50 13.98 -10.82 12.51
C SER A 50 15.51 -10.76 12.64
N GLY A 51 16.25 -10.85 11.52
CA GLY A 51 17.70 -10.98 11.52
C GLY A 51 18.25 -12.25 12.20
N PRO A 52 19.54 -12.55 12.07
CA PRO A 52 20.16 -13.67 12.78
C PRO A 52 20.44 -13.29 14.24
N GLY A 53 19.53 -13.64 15.15
CA GLY A 53 19.85 -13.94 16.55
C GLY A 53 19.21 -13.09 17.65
N GLY A 54 18.37 -13.76 18.45
CA GLY A 54 18.34 -13.57 19.90
C GLY A 54 16.95 -13.69 20.52
N GLY A 55 16.49 -14.92 20.71
CA GLY A 55 15.54 -15.23 21.77
C GLY A 55 16.22 -14.97 23.12
N GLY A 56 15.74 -13.97 23.86
CA GLY A 56 16.28 -13.57 25.15
C GLY A 56 15.97 -12.10 25.41
N GLY A 57 15.24 -11.83 26.50
CA GLY A 57 14.81 -10.48 26.87
C GLY A 57 15.96 -9.47 26.85
N ARG A 58 15.85 -8.45 26.00
CA ARG A 58 16.78 -7.31 25.95
C ARG A 58 16.16 -6.10 26.63
N GLY A 59 16.96 -5.41 27.44
CA GLY A 59 16.56 -4.25 28.24
C GLY A 59 16.39 -2.97 27.40
N LEU A 60 15.55 -2.06 27.91
CA LEU A 60 15.06 -0.84 27.25
C LEU A 60 16.11 0.25 26.91
N ASN A 61 17.40 0.02 27.15
CA ASN A 61 18.46 1.04 27.02
C ASN A 61 19.60 0.65 26.06
N GLU A 62 19.51 -0.46 25.34
CA GLU A 62 20.47 -0.80 24.29
C GLU A 62 20.02 -0.16 22.96
N PRO A 63 20.93 0.46 22.18
CA PRO A 63 20.60 0.94 20.83
C PRO A 63 20.11 -0.24 19.99
N PHE A 64 18.95 -0.10 19.34
CA PHE A 64 18.45 -1.09 18.37
C PHE A 64 19.60 -1.48 17.43
N ALA A 65 19.99 -2.76 17.46
CA ALA A 65 21.12 -3.23 16.70
C ALA A 65 20.83 -3.08 15.19
N PRO A 66 21.85 -2.85 14.33
CA PRO A 66 21.67 -2.64 12.89
C PRO A 66 21.21 -3.88 12.08
N GLN A 67 20.60 -4.89 12.72
CA GLN A 67 20.53 -6.26 12.19
C GLN A 67 19.12 -6.78 11.86
N ASP A 68 18.06 -6.01 12.14
CA ASP A 68 16.71 -6.30 11.60
C ASP A 68 16.61 -5.69 10.20
N GLU A 69 16.28 -6.47 9.15
CA GLU A 69 16.14 -5.93 7.79
C GLU A 69 15.07 -4.81 7.71
N VAL A 70 14.06 -4.88 8.59
CA VAL A 70 12.94 -3.92 8.65
C VAL A 70 13.18 -2.80 9.67
N GLY A 71 13.86 -3.10 10.79
CA GLY A 71 14.23 -2.13 11.83
C GLY A 71 13.06 -1.41 12.53
N ALA A 72 11.82 -1.91 12.40
CA ALA A 72 10.62 -1.30 12.96
C ALA A 72 10.23 -1.91 14.31
N PRO A 73 9.66 -1.14 15.26
CA PRO A 73 9.28 -1.68 16.57
C PRO A 73 8.21 -2.76 16.49
N GLY A 74 7.26 -2.61 15.56
CA GLY A 74 6.18 -3.54 15.30
C GLY A 74 5.94 -3.71 13.81
N VAL A 75 5.78 -4.96 13.40
CA VAL A 75 5.51 -5.38 12.02
C VAL A 75 4.39 -6.41 12.04
N VAL A 76 3.43 -6.30 11.12
CA VAL A 76 2.43 -7.34 10.90
C VAL A 76 2.48 -7.75 9.44
N VAL A 77 2.57 -9.06 9.19
CA VAL A 77 2.64 -9.65 7.86
C VAL A 77 1.42 -10.51 7.62
N GLY A 78 0.86 -10.44 6.42
CA GLY A 78 -0.20 -11.33 5.95
C GLY A 78 0.14 -11.86 4.56
N VAL A 79 -0.10 -13.15 4.34
CA VAL A 79 0.03 -13.82 3.05
C VAL A 79 -1.20 -14.68 2.80
N SER A 80 -1.83 -14.44 1.65
CA SER A 80 -2.88 -15.28 1.09
C SER A 80 -2.35 -15.99 -0.16
N VAL A 81 -2.62 -17.29 -0.27
CA VAL A 81 -2.34 -18.10 -1.46
C VAL A 81 -3.67 -18.68 -1.94
N ASP A 82 -4.01 -18.43 -3.20
CA ASP A 82 -5.25 -18.88 -3.83
C ASP A 82 -6.52 -18.51 -3.04
N GLY A 83 -6.52 -17.30 -2.49
CA GLY A 83 -7.64 -16.75 -1.71
C GLY A 83 -7.74 -17.25 -0.28
N LYS A 84 -6.77 -18.03 0.19
CA LYS A 84 -6.72 -18.52 1.58
C LYS A 84 -5.56 -17.89 2.33
N ASP A 85 -5.85 -17.36 3.50
CA ASP A 85 -4.82 -16.84 4.41
C ASP A 85 -3.97 -18.02 4.92
N VAL A 86 -2.71 -18.09 4.45
CA VAL A 86 -1.78 -19.19 4.78
C VAL A 86 -0.76 -18.79 5.85
N TRP A 87 -0.53 -17.49 6.01
CA TRP A 87 0.34 -16.96 7.05
C TRP A 87 -0.13 -15.57 7.48
N THR A 88 -0.27 -15.35 8.78
CA THR A 88 -0.54 -14.04 9.34
C THR A 88 0.13 -13.95 10.71
N GLU A 89 1.00 -12.97 10.88
CA GLU A 89 1.85 -12.90 12.08
C GLU A 89 2.19 -11.47 12.45
N GLY A 90 2.12 -11.19 13.76
CA GLY A 90 2.59 -9.94 14.37
C GLY A 90 3.95 -10.16 15.04
N LEU A 91 4.89 -9.28 14.75
CA LEU A 91 6.25 -9.29 15.27
C LEU A 91 6.52 -7.96 16.01
N GLY A 92 7.22 -8.04 17.13
CA GLY A 92 7.57 -6.86 17.94
C GLY A 92 6.37 -6.29 18.69
N TYR A 93 6.31 -4.96 18.81
CA TYR A 93 5.39 -4.24 19.69
C TYR A 93 4.46 -3.30 18.93
N ALA A 94 3.17 -3.43 19.20
CA ALA A 94 2.15 -2.45 18.82
C ALA A 94 2.26 -1.18 19.69
N ASP A 95 2.68 -1.33 20.94
CA ASP A 95 2.99 -0.24 21.88
C ASP A 95 4.27 -0.60 22.65
N VAL A 96 5.36 0.09 22.32
CA VAL A 96 6.70 -0.10 22.90
C VAL A 96 6.71 0.33 24.37
N GLU A 97 6.05 1.43 24.72
CA GLU A 97 6.06 1.97 26.08
C GLU A 97 5.39 1.01 27.07
N ASN A 98 4.31 0.37 26.64
CA ASN A 98 3.51 -0.54 27.45
C ASN A 98 3.80 -2.02 27.18
N ARG A 99 4.77 -2.31 26.28
CA ARG A 99 5.13 -3.68 25.86
C ARG A 99 3.95 -4.50 25.34
N VAL A 100 3.04 -3.87 24.61
CA VAL A 100 1.93 -4.55 23.94
C VAL A 100 2.46 -5.14 22.64
N LEU A 101 2.36 -6.46 22.49
CA LEU A 101 2.85 -7.17 21.30
C LEU A 101 1.97 -6.87 20.09
N CYS A 102 2.59 -6.85 18.91
CA CYS A 102 1.87 -6.95 17.66
C CYS A 102 1.20 -8.31 17.54
N CYS A 103 0.00 -8.33 16.97
CA CYS A 103 -0.78 -9.51 16.61
C CYS A 103 -1.48 -9.29 15.26
N PRO A 104 -1.99 -10.35 14.59
CA PRO A 104 -2.76 -10.23 13.35
C PRO A 104 -3.90 -9.19 13.38
N GLU A 105 -4.51 -9.01 14.54
CA GLU A 105 -5.63 -8.09 14.79
C GLU A 105 -5.20 -6.65 15.08
N THR A 106 -3.89 -6.37 15.09
CA THR A 106 -3.35 -5.02 15.34
C THR A 106 -3.75 -4.08 14.20
N VAL A 107 -4.41 -2.98 14.56
CA VAL A 107 -4.88 -1.95 13.64
C VAL A 107 -3.81 -0.90 13.45
N LEU A 108 -3.36 -0.73 12.22
CA LEU A 108 -2.26 0.14 11.83
C LEU A 108 -2.65 1.05 10.67
N ARG A 109 -2.01 2.23 10.58
CA ARG A 109 -2.09 3.11 9.42
C ARG A 109 -1.63 2.37 8.17
N ILE A 110 -2.51 2.29 7.17
CA ILE A 110 -2.18 1.71 5.86
C ILE A 110 -1.68 2.75 4.86
N ALA A 111 -1.65 4.03 5.27
CA ALA A 111 -1.11 5.12 4.50
C ALA A 111 -1.64 5.11 3.06
N SER A 112 -0.78 5.29 2.06
CA SER A 112 -1.22 5.44 0.67
C SER A 112 -1.90 4.21 0.02
N ILE A 113 -1.96 3.05 0.68
CA ILE A 113 -2.86 1.95 0.24
C ILE A 113 -4.33 2.45 0.22
N SER A 114 -4.67 3.47 1.01
CA SER A 114 -5.96 4.18 0.97
C SER A 114 -6.36 4.64 -0.44
N LYS A 115 -5.39 4.95 -1.31
CA LYS A 115 -5.64 5.34 -2.71
C LYS A 115 -6.25 4.21 -3.51
N SER A 116 -5.72 3.00 -3.37
CA SER A 116 -6.21 1.81 -4.06
C SER A 116 -7.62 1.42 -3.57
N LEU A 117 -7.90 1.59 -2.27
CA LEU A 117 -9.26 1.44 -1.73
C LEU A 117 -10.23 2.49 -2.28
N THR A 118 -9.81 3.76 -2.31
CA THR A 118 -10.62 4.84 -2.90
C THR A 118 -10.86 4.62 -4.39
N MET A 119 -9.89 4.05 -5.10
CA MET A 119 -10.05 3.73 -6.52
C MET A 119 -11.19 2.72 -6.76
N VAL A 120 -11.42 1.80 -5.83
CA VAL A 120 -12.57 0.89 -5.93
C VAL A 120 -13.89 1.64 -5.79
N ALA A 121 -13.96 2.68 -4.94
CA ALA A 121 -15.13 3.55 -4.85
C ALA A 121 -15.40 4.29 -6.17
N VAL A 122 -14.35 4.83 -6.78
CA VAL A 122 -14.41 5.49 -8.10
C VAL A 122 -14.85 4.50 -9.17
N ALA A 123 -14.27 3.30 -9.18
CA ALA A 123 -14.58 2.25 -10.16
C ALA A 123 -16.04 1.79 -10.05
N LYS A 124 -16.58 1.62 -8.84
CA LYS A 124 -18.00 1.32 -8.63
C LYS A 124 -18.92 2.38 -9.21
N LEU A 125 -18.67 3.65 -8.88
CA LEU A 125 -19.47 4.77 -9.40
C LEU A 125 -19.34 4.89 -10.93
N TRP A 126 -18.18 4.56 -11.48
CA TRP A 126 -17.96 4.52 -12.93
C TRP A 126 -18.73 3.38 -13.61
N GLU A 127 -18.70 2.18 -13.04
CA GLU A 127 -19.47 1.04 -13.56
C GLU A 127 -20.99 1.25 -13.49
N GLU A 128 -21.45 2.01 -12.51
CA GLU A 128 -22.84 2.43 -12.31
C GLU A 128 -23.25 3.60 -13.23
N GLY A 129 -22.31 4.21 -13.97
CA GLY A 129 -22.55 5.37 -14.83
C GLY A 129 -22.78 6.68 -14.06
N ARG A 130 -22.55 6.69 -12.75
CA ARG A 130 -22.68 7.88 -11.88
C ARG A 130 -21.45 8.78 -11.93
N LEU A 131 -20.30 8.20 -12.28
CA LEU A 131 -19.04 8.92 -12.46
C LEU A 131 -18.49 8.67 -13.88
N ASP A 132 -18.23 9.76 -14.58
CA ASP A 132 -17.46 9.80 -15.84
C ASP A 132 -16.01 10.19 -15.52
N LEU A 133 -15.07 9.31 -15.88
CA LEU A 133 -13.63 9.47 -15.63
C LEU A 133 -13.01 10.64 -16.43
N ASP A 134 -13.60 10.97 -17.58
CA ASP A 134 -13.05 11.93 -18.55
C ASP A 134 -13.77 13.28 -18.51
N ALA A 135 -14.85 13.39 -17.73
CA ALA A 135 -15.48 14.66 -17.45
C ALA A 135 -14.55 15.59 -16.65
N PRO A 136 -14.62 16.93 -16.85
CA PRO A 136 -13.98 17.90 -15.97
C PRO A 136 -14.39 17.68 -14.52
N VAL A 137 -13.45 17.77 -13.58
CA VAL A 137 -13.73 17.60 -12.13
C VAL A 137 -14.79 18.60 -11.62
N GLN A 138 -14.89 19.77 -12.25
CA GLN A 138 -15.90 20.80 -11.96
C GLN A 138 -17.34 20.32 -12.16
N LYS A 139 -17.56 19.27 -12.97
CA LYS A 139 -18.88 18.62 -13.08
C LYS A 139 -19.40 18.12 -11.73
N TYR A 140 -18.50 17.65 -10.87
CA TYR A 140 -18.84 17.12 -9.55
C TYR A 140 -18.53 18.12 -8.43
N VAL A 141 -17.41 18.84 -8.56
CA VAL A 141 -16.88 19.75 -7.54
C VAL A 141 -16.72 21.15 -8.12
N PRO A 142 -17.81 21.93 -8.28
CA PRO A 142 -17.77 23.30 -8.81
C PRO A 142 -16.93 24.26 -7.95
N GLU A 143 -16.65 23.90 -6.69
CA GLU A 143 -15.80 24.65 -5.76
C GLU A 143 -14.30 24.58 -6.12
N PHE A 144 -13.91 23.62 -6.96
CA PHE A 144 -12.54 23.53 -7.46
C PHE A 144 -12.41 24.41 -8.72
N PRO A 145 -11.56 25.47 -8.69
CA PRO A 145 -11.54 26.45 -9.77
C PRO A 145 -11.07 25.84 -11.09
N GLU A 146 -11.52 26.40 -12.20
CA GLU A 146 -10.92 26.15 -13.50
C GLU A 146 -9.42 26.47 -13.44
N LYS A 147 -8.62 25.68 -14.15
CA LYS A 147 -7.16 25.80 -14.12
C LYS A 147 -6.65 26.35 -15.43
N GLU A 148 -5.61 27.16 -15.32
CA GLU A 148 -4.82 27.63 -16.44
C GLU A 148 -3.38 27.16 -16.28
N TYR A 149 -2.72 26.87 -17.39
CA TYR A 149 -1.30 26.57 -17.45
C TYR A 149 -0.70 27.33 -18.62
N GLU A 150 0.30 28.18 -18.35
CA GLU A 150 0.94 29.05 -19.36
C GLU A 150 -0.06 29.94 -20.12
N GLY A 151 -1.13 30.40 -19.45
CA GLY A 151 -2.16 31.28 -20.02
C GLY A 151 -3.25 30.56 -20.82
N GLU A 152 -3.19 29.23 -20.95
CA GLU A 152 -4.23 28.43 -21.58
C GLU A 152 -5.12 27.75 -20.54
N LYS A 153 -6.45 27.75 -20.77
CA LYS A 153 -7.37 26.92 -19.98
C LYS A 153 -7.06 25.45 -20.17
N VAL A 154 -6.94 24.73 -19.06
CA VAL A 154 -6.66 23.29 -19.04
C VAL A 154 -7.68 22.56 -18.17
N THR A 155 -8.00 21.33 -18.57
CA THR A 155 -8.97 20.50 -17.87
C THR A 155 -8.26 19.47 -17.00
N VAL A 156 -8.71 19.35 -15.75
CA VAL A 156 -8.36 18.24 -14.86
C VAL A 156 -9.56 17.29 -14.84
N THR A 157 -9.31 15.99 -15.02
CA THR A 157 -10.34 14.94 -14.99
C THR A 157 -10.04 13.92 -13.89
N THR A 158 -11.03 13.13 -13.52
CA THR A 158 -10.84 12.05 -12.53
C THR A 158 -9.78 11.05 -12.97
N ARG A 159 -9.72 10.70 -14.27
CA ARG A 159 -8.66 9.85 -14.85
C ARG A 159 -7.27 10.40 -14.57
N LEU A 160 -7.08 11.70 -14.71
CA LEU A 160 -5.80 12.35 -14.45
C LEU A 160 -5.46 12.41 -12.95
N LEU A 161 -6.46 12.48 -12.07
CA LEU A 161 -6.25 12.41 -10.61
C LEU A 161 -5.75 11.04 -10.19
N VAL A 162 -6.45 9.97 -10.59
CA VAL A 162 -6.14 8.59 -10.18
C VAL A 162 -4.83 8.07 -10.76
N SER A 163 -4.36 8.64 -11.87
CA SER A 163 -3.06 8.32 -12.47
C SER A 163 -1.93 9.30 -12.13
N HIS A 164 -2.16 10.27 -11.23
CA HIS A 164 -1.16 11.28 -10.83
C HIS A 164 -0.59 12.12 -11.99
N LEU A 165 -1.47 12.49 -12.93
CA LEU A 165 -1.16 13.27 -14.12
C LEU A 165 -1.81 14.66 -14.10
N SER A 166 -2.47 15.05 -13.03
CA SER A 166 -3.25 16.30 -12.98
C SER A 166 -2.43 17.59 -12.91
N GLY A 167 -1.14 17.51 -12.55
CA GLY A 167 -0.31 18.69 -12.28
C GLY A 167 -0.54 19.31 -10.89
N ILE A 168 -1.47 18.76 -10.09
CA ILE A 168 -1.70 19.20 -8.71
C ILE A 168 -0.48 18.81 -7.88
N ARG A 169 0.03 19.76 -7.09
CA ARG A 169 1.21 19.56 -6.25
C ARG A 169 1.03 18.49 -5.19
N HIS A 170 2.14 18.05 -4.63
CA HIS A 170 2.13 17.28 -3.38
C HIS A 170 2.28 18.24 -2.19
N TYR A 171 3.08 17.89 -1.17
CA TYR A 171 3.32 18.77 -0.01
C TYR A 171 4.31 19.91 -0.30
N GLU A 172 5.21 19.76 -1.26
CA GLU A 172 6.11 20.84 -1.71
C GLU A 172 5.34 21.86 -2.54
N LYS A 173 5.43 23.15 -2.15
CA LYS A 173 4.77 24.28 -2.80
C LYS A 173 5.65 24.93 -3.86
N ASP A 174 6.97 24.79 -3.72
CA ASP A 174 7.91 25.42 -4.63
C ASP A 174 8.05 24.61 -5.93
N ILE A 175 7.48 25.16 -7.02
CA ILE A 175 7.55 24.59 -8.37
C ILE A 175 9.00 24.41 -8.82
N SER A 176 9.89 25.36 -8.48
CA SER A 176 11.28 25.34 -8.96
C SER A 176 12.04 24.14 -8.41
N LYS A 177 11.85 23.83 -7.11
CA LYS A 177 12.44 22.65 -6.47
C LYS A 177 11.96 21.36 -7.10
N VAL A 178 10.66 21.26 -7.40
CA VAL A 178 10.11 20.05 -8.04
C VAL A 178 10.62 19.89 -9.47
N LYS A 179 10.72 20.98 -10.24
CA LYS A 179 11.33 20.98 -11.58
C LYS A 179 12.79 20.54 -11.54
N GLU A 180 13.60 21.13 -10.65
CA GLU A 180 15.01 20.72 -10.48
C GLU A 180 15.16 19.25 -10.10
N GLU A 181 14.29 18.74 -9.23
CA GLU A 181 14.34 17.35 -8.79
C GLU A 181 14.00 16.37 -9.89
N LYS A 182 13.00 16.71 -10.71
CA LYS A 182 12.67 15.97 -11.92
C LYS A 182 13.80 16.01 -12.92
N GLU A 183 14.41 17.16 -13.16
CA GLU A 183 15.59 17.26 -14.03
C GLU A 183 16.74 16.39 -13.51
N LYS A 184 17.02 16.42 -12.20
CA LYS A 184 18.02 15.56 -11.56
C LYS A 184 17.66 14.07 -11.68
N ALA A 185 16.38 13.71 -11.54
CA ALA A 185 15.90 12.34 -11.72
C ALA A 185 16.07 11.87 -13.17
N ASN A 186 15.67 12.69 -14.13
CA ASN A 186 15.77 12.41 -15.57
C ASN A 186 17.23 12.29 -16.01
N ARG A 187 18.12 13.19 -15.55
CA ARG A 187 19.57 13.10 -15.79
C ARG A 187 20.16 11.82 -15.20
N LYS A 188 19.69 11.38 -14.02
CA LYS A 188 20.14 10.12 -13.40
C LYS A 188 19.65 8.90 -14.20
N ALA A 189 18.38 8.89 -14.60
CA ALA A 189 17.81 7.84 -15.44
C ALA A 189 18.52 7.75 -16.80
N ALA A 190 18.78 8.87 -17.46
CA ALA A 190 19.52 8.94 -18.72
C ALA A 190 20.97 8.46 -18.58
N LYS A 191 21.66 8.80 -17.47
CA LYS A 191 23.01 8.28 -17.20
C LYS A 191 23.03 6.76 -16.96
N ILE A 192 22.02 6.23 -16.26
CA ILE A 192 21.88 4.79 -16.02
C ILE A 192 21.60 4.04 -17.34
N ALA A 193 20.73 4.60 -18.19
CA ALA A 193 20.48 4.08 -19.53
C ALA A 193 21.75 4.13 -20.41
N ALA A 194 22.52 5.22 -20.34
CA ALA A 194 23.77 5.38 -21.09
C ALA A 194 24.90 4.46 -20.59
N SER A 195 24.97 4.16 -19.29
CA SER A 195 25.93 3.17 -18.75
C SER A 195 25.55 1.73 -19.12
N ALA A 196 24.25 1.41 -19.19
CA ALA A 196 23.78 0.12 -19.66
C ALA A 196 24.08 -0.11 -21.16
N SER A 197 24.22 0.95 -21.95
CA SER A 197 24.66 0.89 -23.34
C SER A 197 26.19 0.88 -23.53
N LYS A 198 26.99 1.31 -22.53
CA LYS A 198 28.47 1.32 -22.62
C LYS A 198 29.15 0.02 -22.19
N GLU A 199 28.48 -0.87 -21.45
CA GLU A 199 28.98 -2.23 -21.20
C GLU A 199 28.88 -3.16 -22.43
N LYS A 200 28.33 -2.67 -23.56
CA LYS A 200 28.22 -3.41 -24.83
C LYS A 200 29.35 -3.15 -25.83
N GLU A 201 30.34 -2.32 -25.51
CA GLU A 201 31.33 -1.89 -26.51
C GLU A 201 32.80 -1.96 -26.07
N ASP A 202 33.14 -2.80 -25.07
CA ASP A 202 34.54 -3.08 -24.78
C ASP A 202 34.80 -4.56 -24.44
N LYS A 203 34.91 -5.37 -25.50
CA LYS A 203 35.67 -6.62 -25.46
C LYS A 203 36.57 -6.68 -26.69
N GLY A 204 37.81 -6.27 -26.51
CA GLY A 204 38.88 -6.57 -27.44
C GLY A 204 40.22 -5.99 -27.00
N THR A 205 41.00 -6.77 -26.25
CA THR A 205 42.42 -7.13 -26.50
C THR A 205 43.15 -7.45 -25.18
N GLU A 206 43.72 -8.65 -25.10
CA GLU A 206 44.58 -9.12 -24.00
C GLU A 206 45.93 -8.39 -23.96
N LYS A 207 46.45 -8.09 -22.75
CA LYS A 207 47.76 -8.56 -22.28
C LYS A 207 48.06 -8.20 -20.81
N SER A 208 48.93 -9.05 -20.25
CA SER A 208 49.46 -9.22 -18.91
C SER A 208 50.17 -8.00 -18.29
N ASP A 209 50.09 -7.84 -16.95
CA ASP A 209 51.22 -8.07 -16.03
C ASP A 209 50.98 -7.60 -14.57
N LEU A 210 51.37 -8.50 -13.66
CA LEU A 210 52.08 -8.31 -12.38
C LEU A 210 51.50 -7.47 -11.21
N ILE A 211 51.44 -8.18 -10.08
CA ILE A 211 51.20 -7.78 -8.70
C ILE A 211 52.27 -6.82 -8.17
N LYS A 212 51.86 -5.78 -7.41
CA LYS A 212 52.61 -5.23 -6.25
C LYS A 212 51.76 -4.33 -5.33
N GLY A 213 51.63 -4.74 -4.06
CA GLY A 213 51.82 -3.92 -2.85
C GLY A 213 50.83 -2.81 -2.43
N LYS A 214 50.09 -3.09 -1.34
CA LYS A 214 49.37 -2.26 -0.33
C LYS A 214 49.96 -0.84 -0.01
N PRO A 215 49.23 0.11 0.67
CA PRO A 215 48.29 -0.15 1.78
C PRO A 215 47.00 0.70 1.90
N GLU A 216 46.17 0.19 2.80
CA GLU A 216 44.97 0.70 3.47
C GLU A 216 44.79 2.22 3.57
N GLN A 217 43.61 2.72 3.17
CA GLN A 217 42.97 3.90 3.78
C GLN A 217 41.43 3.78 3.75
N GLU A 218 40.89 3.63 4.95
CA GLU A 218 39.66 4.23 5.50
C GLU A 218 38.34 4.15 4.73
N GLY A 219 37.36 3.53 5.41
CA GLY A 219 36.00 3.33 4.95
C GLY A 219 35.27 4.61 4.53
N LYS A 220 34.88 4.65 3.26
CA LYS A 220 33.97 5.68 2.73
C LYS A 220 32.52 5.27 2.95
N ASN A 221 32.03 5.79 4.07
CA ASN A 221 30.65 6.10 4.44
C ASN A 221 29.74 6.38 3.21
N CYS A 222 28.79 5.49 2.93
CA CYS A 222 27.81 5.65 1.85
C CYS A 222 26.69 6.59 2.30
N LYS A 223 26.76 7.87 1.89
CA LYS A 223 25.75 8.89 2.24
C LYS A 223 24.43 8.63 1.49
N SER A 224 23.39 8.33 2.27
CA SER A 224 21.97 8.26 1.93
C SER A 224 21.37 9.65 1.60
N GLY A 225 21.59 10.14 0.39
CA GLY A 225 21.33 11.54 0.04
C GLY A 225 19.93 11.95 -0.43
N ARG A 226 18.86 11.13 -0.37
CA ARG A 226 17.59 11.48 -1.08
C ARG A 226 16.28 11.42 -0.29
N LYS A 227 16.25 11.01 0.98
CA LYS A 227 14.99 10.56 1.64
C LYS A 227 14.52 11.35 2.87
N LYS A 228 14.97 12.60 3.07
CA LYS A 228 14.58 13.43 4.24
C LYS A 228 13.38 14.38 4.04
N ARG A 229 12.92 14.66 2.82
CA ARG A 229 12.19 15.93 2.55
C ARG A 229 10.66 15.90 2.60
N GLU A 230 9.99 14.77 2.33
CA GLU A 230 8.51 14.70 2.47
C GLU A 230 8.08 14.97 3.93
N PHE A 231 8.88 14.44 4.85
CA PHE A 231 8.77 14.57 6.31
C PHE A 231 9.26 15.91 6.87
N GLU A 232 9.57 16.89 6.01
CA GLU A 232 9.96 18.25 6.42
C GLU A 232 8.86 19.28 6.14
N HIS A 233 7.78 18.90 5.45
CA HIS A 233 6.68 19.81 5.12
C HIS A 233 5.64 19.87 6.24
N GLU A 234 5.27 21.08 6.66
CA GLU A 234 4.29 21.32 7.71
C GLU A 234 2.92 20.69 7.39
N GLU A 235 2.48 20.72 6.13
CA GLU A 235 1.23 20.08 5.69
C GLU A 235 1.22 18.56 5.89
N TYR A 236 2.39 17.91 5.93
CA TYR A 236 2.49 16.48 6.24
C TYR A 236 2.09 16.19 7.70
N TYR A 237 2.30 17.16 8.58
CA TYR A 237 2.04 17.11 10.02
C TYR A 237 0.87 17.99 10.45
N LEU A 238 -0.08 18.23 9.54
CA LEU A 238 -1.27 19.02 9.82
C LEU A 238 -2.02 18.44 11.02
N LYS A 239 -2.55 19.32 11.87
CA LYS A 239 -3.28 18.96 13.09
C LYS A 239 -4.75 19.42 13.06
N ASP A 240 -5.11 20.21 12.07
CA ASP A 240 -6.45 20.75 11.92
C ASP A 240 -7.40 19.66 11.44
N LYS A 241 -8.53 19.53 12.12
CA LYS A 241 -9.61 18.60 11.74
C LYS A 241 -10.50 19.25 10.69
N PHE A 242 -10.85 18.47 9.67
CA PHE A 242 -11.79 18.84 8.61
C PHE A 242 -13.03 17.98 8.75
N GLU A 243 -14.18 18.61 9.00
CA GLU A 243 -15.46 17.89 9.10
C GLU A 243 -15.95 17.41 7.72
N HIS A 244 -15.70 18.19 6.68
CA HIS A 244 -16.08 17.87 5.30
C HIS A 244 -14.85 17.81 4.38
N VAL A 245 -14.86 16.83 3.47
CA VAL A 245 -13.76 16.65 2.50
C VAL A 245 -13.62 17.85 1.56
N ILE A 246 -14.70 18.59 1.31
CA ILE A 246 -14.69 19.79 0.46
C ILE A 246 -13.89 20.93 1.11
N ASP A 247 -13.93 21.06 2.44
CA ASP A 247 -13.20 22.11 3.15
C ASP A 247 -11.68 21.94 3.04
N SER A 248 -11.23 20.69 2.97
CA SER A 248 -9.82 20.35 2.79
C SER A 248 -9.24 20.82 1.45
N LEU A 249 -10.10 21.10 0.45
CA LEU A 249 -9.65 21.66 -0.82
C LEU A 249 -9.06 23.05 -0.66
N ASN A 250 -9.44 23.81 0.38
CA ASN A 250 -8.89 25.15 0.64
C ASN A 250 -7.36 25.14 0.84
N ILE A 251 -6.77 23.99 1.17
CA ILE A 251 -5.32 23.82 1.34
C ILE A 251 -4.58 24.07 0.01
N PHE A 252 -5.16 23.69 -1.14
CA PHE A 252 -4.44 23.66 -2.41
C PHE A 252 -5.25 24.08 -3.65
N LYS A 253 -6.57 24.28 -3.53
CA LYS A 253 -7.44 24.52 -4.70
C LYS A 253 -7.06 25.75 -5.51
N ASN A 254 -6.41 26.74 -4.90
CA ASN A 254 -5.98 27.97 -5.57
C ASN A 254 -4.53 27.91 -6.08
N ASP A 255 -3.80 26.81 -5.79
CA ASP A 255 -2.42 26.70 -6.20
C ASP A 255 -2.31 26.48 -7.73
N PRO A 256 -1.26 27.02 -8.38
CA PRO A 256 -0.99 26.77 -9.78
C PRO A 256 -0.65 25.29 -10.03
N LEU A 257 -0.93 24.81 -11.25
CA LEU A 257 -0.49 23.49 -11.67
C LEU A 257 1.02 23.51 -11.97
N PHE A 258 1.70 22.44 -11.60
CA PHE A 258 3.16 22.33 -11.77
C PHE A 258 3.55 22.03 -13.22
N PHE A 259 2.64 21.43 -13.99
CA PHE A 259 2.77 21.10 -15.41
C PHE A 259 1.36 20.94 -16.03
N LYS A 260 1.28 20.98 -17.35
CA LYS A 260 0.04 20.76 -18.11
C LYS A 260 -0.56 19.38 -17.78
N PRO A 261 -1.85 19.25 -17.43
CA PRO A 261 -2.46 17.96 -17.13
C PRO A 261 -2.22 16.93 -18.25
N GLY A 262 -1.90 15.69 -17.87
CA GLY A 262 -1.56 14.60 -18.80
C GLY A 262 -0.10 14.56 -19.26
N SER A 263 0.66 15.65 -19.11
CA SER A 263 2.01 15.75 -19.68
C SER A 263 3.11 15.06 -18.87
N GLN A 264 2.95 14.97 -17.55
CA GLN A 264 3.98 14.41 -16.67
C GLN A 264 3.37 13.70 -15.46
N PHE A 265 4.12 12.74 -14.90
CA PHE A 265 3.77 12.11 -13.63
C PHE A 265 4.27 12.93 -12.44
N LEU A 266 3.38 13.18 -11.47
CA LEU A 266 3.73 13.70 -10.14
C LEU A 266 2.78 13.11 -9.11
N TYR A 267 3.32 12.24 -8.27
CA TYR A 267 2.57 11.67 -7.16
C TYR A 267 2.01 12.78 -6.26
N SER A 268 0.70 12.80 -6.09
CA SER A 268 -0.01 13.85 -5.35
C SER A 268 -1.09 13.26 -4.47
N THR A 269 -0.95 13.46 -3.16
CA THR A 269 -2.01 13.15 -2.18
C THR A 269 -3.16 14.15 -2.27
N HIS A 270 -2.89 15.42 -2.57
CA HIS A 270 -3.92 16.44 -2.77
C HIS A 270 -4.81 16.14 -3.99
N GLY A 271 -4.28 15.49 -5.03
CA GLY A 271 -5.09 14.96 -6.12
C GLY A 271 -6.15 13.95 -5.65
N PHE A 272 -5.80 13.11 -4.67
CA PHE A 272 -6.75 12.18 -4.04
C PHE A 272 -7.66 12.88 -3.01
N THR A 273 -7.21 13.96 -2.39
CA THR A 273 -8.09 14.83 -1.60
C THR A 273 -9.21 15.39 -2.48
N LEU A 274 -8.90 15.92 -3.67
CA LEU A 274 -9.94 16.32 -4.64
C LEU A 274 -10.83 15.14 -5.05
N LEU A 275 -10.24 13.97 -5.26
CA LEU A 275 -10.98 12.75 -5.61
C LEU A 275 -12.03 12.38 -4.54
N SER A 276 -11.75 12.60 -3.25
CA SER A 276 -12.72 12.33 -2.18
C SER A 276 -13.98 13.19 -2.32
N ALA A 277 -13.84 14.47 -2.70
CA ALA A 277 -14.98 15.35 -2.98
C ALA A 277 -15.73 14.92 -4.26
N VAL A 278 -15.02 14.45 -5.28
CA VAL A 278 -15.66 13.87 -6.50
C VAL A 278 -16.49 12.65 -6.13
N VAL A 279 -15.96 11.73 -5.32
CA VAL A 279 -16.67 10.52 -4.88
C VAL A 279 -17.88 10.88 -4.02
N GLU A 280 -17.74 11.81 -3.08
CA GLU A 280 -18.85 12.30 -2.25
C GLU A 280 -20.01 12.83 -3.11
N ARG A 281 -19.68 13.66 -4.10
CA ARG A 281 -20.68 14.27 -4.99
C ARG A 281 -21.28 13.30 -6.00
N ALA A 282 -20.50 12.35 -6.52
CA ALA A 282 -21.01 11.35 -7.46
C ALA A 282 -21.81 10.24 -6.78
N SER A 283 -21.55 9.97 -5.50
CA SER A 283 -22.26 8.94 -4.70
C SER A 283 -23.50 9.46 -3.96
N ASP A 284 -23.69 10.78 -3.89
CA ASP A 284 -24.71 11.47 -3.08
C ASP A 284 -24.66 11.06 -1.59
N GLN A 285 -23.47 10.68 -1.11
CA GLN A 285 -23.21 10.23 0.26
C GLN A 285 -21.92 10.87 0.76
N LYS A 286 -21.82 11.11 2.08
CA LYS A 286 -20.55 11.54 2.68
C LYS A 286 -19.45 10.55 2.29
N PHE A 287 -18.29 11.07 1.91
CA PHE A 287 -17.16 10.24 1.47
C PHE A 287 -16.82 9.14 2.49
N THR A 288 -16.77 9.51 3.77
CA THR A 288 -16.47 8.60 4.89
C THR A 288 -17.46 7.45 4.98
N ASP A 289 -18.75 7.74 4.87
CA ASP A 289 -19.83 6.77 5.03
C ASP A 289 -19.84 5.81 3.82
N TYR A 290 -19.62 6.34 2.62
CA TYR A 290 -19.50 5.54 1.41
C TYR A 290 -18.30 4.59 1.45
N MET A 291 -17.15 5.05 1.96
CA MET A 291 -15.98 4.20 2.15
C MET A 291 -16.20 3.11 3.20
N LEU A 292 -16.83 3.43 4.34
CA LEU A 292 -17.20 2.44 5.36
C LEU A 292 -18.16 1.38 4.80
N LYS A 293 -19.11 1.78 3.96
CA LYS A 293 -19.98 0.84 3.23
C LYS A 293 -19.17 -0.10 2.34
N ILE A 294 -18.20 0.43 1.57
CA ILE A 294 -17.34 -0.39 0.72
C ILE A 294 -16.51 -1.38 1.55
N PHE A 295 -15.96 -0.95 2.69
CA PHE A 295 -15.22 -1.85 3.58
C PHE A 295 -16.13 -2.97 4.12
N SER A 296 -17.36 -2.64 4.53
CA SER A 296 -18.35 -3.63 4.95
C SER A 296 -18.71 -4.60 3.81
N ASP A 297 -18.94 -4.11 2.59
CA ASP A 297 -19.28 -4.92 1.42
C ASP A 297 -18.14 -5.90 1.06
N LEU A 298 -16.89 -5.55 1.35
CA LEU A 298 -15.69 -6.39 1.17
C LEU A 298 -15.34 -7.25 2.40
N GLY A 299 -16.11 -7.17 3.49
CA GLY A 299 -15.84 -7.90 4.74
C GLY A 299 -14.63 -7.38 5.53
N MET A 300 -14.21 -6.14 5.26
CA MET A 300 -13.09 -5.45 5.90
C MET A 300 -13.52 -4.74 7.19
N VAL A 301 -13.97 -5.51 8.18
CA VAL A 301 -14.68 -5.01 9.37
C VAL A 301 -13.80 -4.29 10.39
N SER A 302 -12.47 -4.42 10.29
CA SER A 302 -11.48 -3.74 11.12
C SER A 302 -10.76 -2.61 10.36
N THR A 303 -11.20 -2.30 9.13
CA THR A 303 -10.75 -1.14 8.37
C THR A 303 -11.64 0.06 8.65
N GLY A 304 -11.02 1.21 8.88
CA GLY A 304 -11.75 2.44 9.19
C GLY A 304 -10.93 3.71 8.96
N LEU A 305 -11.50 4.84 9.38
CA LEU A 305 -10.83 6.12 9.36
C LEU A 305 -9.76 6.18 10.46
N ASP A 306 -8.61 6.79 10.17
CA ASP A 306 -7.60 7.15 11.17
C ASP A 306 -8.03 8.41 11.96
N ASP A 307 -9.23 8.37 12.55
CA ASP A 307 -9.74 9.44 13.41
C ASP A 307 -9.21 9.27 14.84
N ASN A 308 -8.97 10.38 15.51
CA ASN A 308 -8.47 10.41 16.88
C ASN A 308 -9.59 10.32 17.94
N GLU A 309 -10.79 10.76 17.58
CA GLU A 309 -11.93 10.84 18.51
C GLU A 309 -12.55 9.47 18.86
N PRO A 310 -12.86 8.56 17.91
CA PRO A 310 -13.45 7.27 18.24
C PRO A 310 -12.42 6.29 18.83
N LEU A 311 -12.92 5.37 19.66
CA LEU A 311 -12.13 4.24 20.15
C LEU A 311 -11.89 3.24 19.01
N ILE A 312 -10.62 3.02 18.67
CA ILE A 312 -10.18 2.00 17.71
C ILE A 312 -9.48 0.91 18.52
N TYR A 313 -10.12 -0.26 18.62
CA TYR A 313 -9.55 -1.41 19.31
C TYR A 313 -8.30 -1.90 18.60
N ASN A 314 -7.31 -2.38 19.37
CA ASN A 314 -6.01 -2.85 18.88
C ASN A 314 -5.20 -1.83 18.05
N ARG A 315 -5.50 -0.52 18.16
CA ARG A 315 -4.73 0.52 17.47
C ARG A 315 -3.29 0.58 18.00
N ALA A 316 -2.33 0.44 17.10
CA ALA A 316 -0.91 0.58 17.44
C ALA A 316 -0.51 2.04 17.71
N ARG A 317 0.53 2.21 18.54
CA ARG A 317 1.32 3.45 18.64
C ARG A 317 2.31 3.53 17.48
N TYR A 318 2.70 4.74 17.12
CA TYR A 318 3.52 5.03 15.94
C TYR A 318 4.83 5.70 16.32
N TYR A 319 5.92 5.33 15.64
CA TYR A 319 7.27 5.73 16.02
C TYR A 319 8.08 6.30 14.87
N ILE A 320 9.04 7.15 15.21
CA ILE A 320 10.01 7.75 14.28
C ILE A 320 11.42 7.73 14.88
N HIS A 321 12.44 7.76 14.03
CA HIS A 321 13.81 8.02 14.46
C HIS A 321 14.09 9.53 14.48
N ASN A 322 14.59 10.03 15.61
CA ASN A 322 15.02 11.43 15.71
C ASN A 322 16.36 11.67 14.99
N LYS A 323 16.86 12.92 14.97
CA LYS A 323 18.13 13.28 14.31
C LYS A 323 19.36 12.53 14.86
N LYS A 324 19.28 12.02 16.10
CA LYS A 324 20.32 11.22 16.76
C LYS A 324 20.16 9.71 16.51
N GLY A 325 19.13 9.30 15.77
CA GLY A 325 18.82 7.89 15.51
C GLY A 325 18.11 7.18 16.66
N HIS A 326 17.61 7.89 17.67
CA HIS A 326 16.83 7.26 18.74
C HIS A 326 15.37 7.11 18.32
N LEU A 327 14.77 5.98 18.70
CA LEU A 327 13.33 5.75 18.59
C LEU A 327 12.58 6.71 19.51
N ILE A 328 11.63 7.44 18.95
CA ILE A 328 10.73 8.35 19.68
C ILE A 328 9.30 8.21 19.15
N ASN A 329 8.33 8.69 19.93
CA ASN A 329 6.95 8.78 19.49
C ASN A 329 6.81 9.66 18.24
N ALA A 330 6.01 9.19 17.30
CA ALA A 330 5.59 9.99 16.17
C ALA A 330 4.71 11.15 16.65
N PRO A 331 4.85 12.36 16.07
CA PRO A 331 3.98 13.47 16.42
C PRO A 331 2.53 13.18 16.03
N TYR A 332 1.60 13.78 16.78
CA TYR A 332 0.19 13.77 16.42
C TYR A 332 -0.03 14.46 15.07
N VAL A 333 -0.89 13.86 14.26
CA VAL A 333 -1.37 14.39 12.98
C VAL A 333 -2.83 14.05 12.78
N ASP A 334 -3.55 14.96 12.14
CA ASP A 334 -4.91 14.77 11.69
C ASP A 334 -4.92 14.43 10.19
N ASN A 335 -5.54 13.30 9.84
CA ASN A 335 -5.55 12.79 8.48
C ASN A 335 -6.84 13.11 7.72
N SER A 336 -7.74 13.91 8.31
CA SER A 336 -9.07 14.20 7.74
C SER A 336 -9.04 14.92 6.40
N TYR A 337 -8.02 15.74 6.17
CA TYR A 337 -7.82 16.40 4.87
C TYR A 337 -7.42 15.43 3.73
N LYS A 338 -7.05 14.20 4.05
CA LYS A 338 -6.51 13.23 3.08
C LYS A 338 -7.06 11.82 3.25
N TRP A 339 -8.33 11.68 3.69
CA TRP A 339 -8.97 10.37 3.85
C TRP A 339 -8.70 9.45 2.65
N ALA A 340 -9.04 9.90 1.44
CA ALA A 340 -8.80 9.15 0.19
C ALA A 340 -7.33 8.85 -0.14
N GLY A 341 -6.42 9.72 0.30
CA GLY A 341 -5.01 9.68 -0.08
C GLY A 341 -4.13 8.92 0.90
N GLY A 342 -4.54 8.78 2.17
CA GLY A 342 -3.72 8.11 3.17
C GLY A 342 -4.29 8.11 4.59
N GLY A 343 -5.59 8.30 4.75
CA GLY A 343 -6.20 8.50 6.07
C GLY A 343 -6.92 7.29 6.65
N PHE A 344 -6.70 6.07 6.13
CA PHE A 344 -7.31 4.86 6.69
C PHE A 344 -6.34 4.07 7.57
N VAL A 345 -6.92 3.31 8.50
CA VAL A 345 -6.28 2.24 9.27
C VAL A 345 -6.90 0.89 8.89
N SER A 346 -6.14 -0.19 9.06
CA SER A 346 -6.60 -1.55 8.77
C SER A 346 -5.80 -2.59 9.55
N THR A 347 -6.24 -3.83 9.45
CA THR A 347 -5.46 -5.03 9.76
C THR A 347 -4.90 -5.64 8.47
N VAL A 348 -3.93 -6.55 8.60
CA VAL A 348 -3.43 -7.35 7.47
C VAL A 348 -4.51 -8.27 6.90
N GLY A 349 -5.36 -8.87 7.75
CA GLY A 349 -6.44 -9.75 7.30
C GLY A 349 -7.44 -9.05 6.39
N ASP A 350 -7.81 -7.81 6.71
CA ASP A 350 -8.71 -7.03 5.85
C ASP A 350 -8.05 -6.61 4.52
N LEU A 351 -6.75 -6.28 4.54
CA LEU A 351 -6.02 -6.00 3.30
C LEU A 351 -5.85 -7.25 2.42
N LEU A 352 -5.73 -8.45 3.01
CA LEU A 352 -5.73 -9.71 2.26
C LEU A 352 -7.08 -9.94 1.58
N LYS A 353 -8.20 -9.72 2.27
CA LYS A 353 -9.55 -9.78 1.66
C LYS A 353 -9.67 -8.82 0.48
N PHE A 354 -9.23 -7.58 0.65
CA PHE A 354 -9.21 -6.60 -0.43
C PHE A 354 -8.38 -7.07 -1.63
N GLY A 355 -7.13 -7.49 -1.40
CA GLY A 355 -6.25 -7.97 -2.47
C GLY A 355 -6.80 -9.20 -3.18
N ASN A 356 -7.38 -10.15 -2.43
CA ASN A 356 -8.04 -11.34 -2.97
C ASN A 356 -9.27 -10.97 -3.82
N ALA A 357 -10.08 -10.00 -3.40
CA ALA A 357 -11.23 -9.53 -4.17
C ALA A 357 -10.83 -8.89 -5.51
N MET A 358 -9.73 -8.12 -5.51
CA MET A 358 -9.16 -7.54 -6.73
C MET A 358 -8.59 -8.60 -7.67
N LEU A 359 -7.82 -9.55 -7.11
CA LEU A 359 -7.27 -10.68 -7.86
C LEU A 359 -8.37 -11.55 -8.48
N TYR A 360 -9.40 -11.88 -7.72
CA TYR A 360 -10.57 -12.63 -8.19
C TYR A 360 -11.25 -11.91 -9.36
N SER A 361 -11.55 -10.63 -9.18
CA SER A 361 -12.23 -9.81 -10.20
C SER A 361 -11.42 -9.72 -11.50
N TYR A 362 -10.10 -9.56 -11.42
CA TYR A 362 -9.20 -9.56 -12.57
C TYR A 362 -9.22 -10.89 -13.34
N GLN A 363 -9.15 -12.02 -12.62
CA GLN A 363 -9.04 -13.35 -13.24
C GLN A 363 -10.33 -13.84 -13.87
N LEU A 364 -11.49 -13.35 -13.43
CA LEU A 364 -12.76 -13.67 -14.08
C LEU A 364 -12.79 -13.30 -15.58
N GLY A 365 -12.00 -12.30 -16.01
CA GLY A 365 -11.85 -11.94 -17.42
C GLY A 365 -10.93 -12.85 -18.22
N GLN A 366 -10.14 -13.68 -17.53
CA GLN A 366 -9.15 -14.57 -18.15
C GLN A 366 -9.66 -16.01 -18.29
N VAL A 367 -10.71 -16.38 -17.53
CA VAL A 367 -11.27 -17.73 -17.52
C VAL A 367 -12.37 -17.87 -18.59
N LYS A 368 -12.16 -18.72 -19.59
CA LYS A 368 -13.12 -18.96 -20.70
C LYS A 368 -14.40 -19.71 -20.29
N LYS A 369 -14.33 -20.52 -19.24
CA LYS A 369 -15.47 -21.27 -18.66
C LYS A 369 -15.40 -21.19 -17.14
N THR A 370 -16.31 -20.45 -16.54
CA THR A 370 -16.47 -20.42 -15.09
C THR A 370 -17.20 -21.69 -14.62
N ALA A 371 -16.89 -22.14 -13.40
CA ALA A 371 -17.62 -23.23 -12.78
C ALA A 371 -19.10 -22.85 -12.58
N ALA A 372 -20.00 -23.84 -12.54
CA ALA A 372 -21.34 -23.60 -12.04
C ALA A 372 -21.25 -23.06 -10.59
N GLY A 373 -21.86 -21.90 -10.31
CA GLY A 373 -21.84 -21.27 -8.99
C GLY A 373 -20.73 -20.24 -8.75
N THR A 374 -19.95 -19.85 -9.76
CA THR A 374 -18.99 -18.75 -9.66
C THR A 374 -19.70 -17.41 -9.37
N LEU A 375 -19.28 -16.72 -8.30
CA LEU A 375 -19.82 -15.42 -7.92
C LEU A 375 -19.31 -14.31 -8.87
N PRO A 376 -20.07 -13.24 -9.10
CA PRO A 376 -19.54 -12.07 -9.82
C PRO A 376 -18.37 -11.47 -9.05
N GLY A 377 -17.42 -10.87 -9.77
CA GLY A 377 -16.36 -10.07 -9.17
C GLY A 377 -16.92 -8.85 -8.44
N TYR A 378 -16.17 -8.34 -7.46
CA TYR A 378 -16.56 -7.09 -6.82
C TYR A 378 -16.53 -5.93 -7.82
N LEU A 379 -15.59 -5.95 -8.76
CA LEU A 379 -15.57 -5.10 -9.95
C LEU A 379 -15.66 -5.98 -11.21
N LYS A 380 -16.08 -5.40 -12.33
CA LYS A 380 -16.05 -6.07 -13.64
C LYS A 380 -14.59 -6.36 -14.02
N PRO A 381 -14.31 -7.47 -14.73
CA PRO A 381 -12.94 -7.82 -15.09
C PRO A 381 -12.24 -6.76 -15.95
N ASP A 382 -12.94 -6.20 -16.94
CA ASP A 382 -12.43 -5.14 -17.81
C ASP A 382 -12.05 -3.88 -17.02
N THR A 383 -12.81 -3.57 -15.96
CA THR A 383 -12.51 -2.47 -15.05
C THR A 383 -11.18 -2.71 -14.36
N VAL A 384 -10.98 -3.87 -13.72
CA VAL A 384 -9.71 -4.16 -13.01
C VAL A 384 -8.53 -4.22 -13.97
N ALA A 385 -8.73 -4.79 -15.17
CA ALA A 385 -7.72 -4.76 -16.22
C ALA A 385 -7.32 -3.32 -16.58
N MET A 386 -8.29 -2.39 -16.68
CA MET A 386 -8.00 -0.98 -16.91
C MET A 386 -7.28 -0.31 -15.72
N LEU A 387 -7.64 -0.64 -14.47
CA LEU A 387 -6.95 -0.11 -13.29
C LEU A 387 -5.46 -0.49 -13.28
N TRP A 388 -5.16 -1.71 -13.74
CA TRP A 388 -3.80 -2.25 -13.83
C TRP A 388 -3.14 -2.05 -15.19
N THR A 389 -3.75 -1.27 -16.09
CA THR A 389 -3.11 -0.88 -17.34
C THR A 389 -2.14 0.26 -17.07
N THR A 390 -0.90 0.11 -17.55
CA THR A 390 0.17 1.08 -17.32
C THR A 390 -0.03 2.33 -18.16
N VAL A 391 0.43 3.48 -17.63
CA VAL A 391 0.44 4.73 -18.38
C VAL A 391 1.89 5.10 -18.76
N PRO A 392 2.27 5.18 -20.05
CA PRO A 392 3.68 5.31 -20.46
C PRO A 392 4.45 6.49 -19.85
N VAL A 393 3.79 7.63 -19.60
CA VAL A 393 4.42 8.82 -19.00
C VAL A 393 4.67 8.72 -17.48
N THR A 394 4.39 7.56 -16.89
CA THR A 394 4.44 7.33 -15.43
C THR A 394 5.59 6.44 -14.96
N GLY A 395 6.56 6.14 -15.83
CA GLY A 395 7.77 5.38 -15.47
C GLY A 395 8.32 5.85 -14.11
N ALA A 396 8.15 5.01 -13.08
CA ALA A 396 8.34 5.45 -11.72
C ALA A 396 9.84 5.58 -11.42
N SER A 397 10.24 6.62 -10.69
CA SER A 397 11.63 6.76 -10.23
C SER A 397 12.03 5.76 -9.14
N ARG A 398 11.07 5.00 -8.58
CA ARG A 398 11.26 4.14 -7.39
C ARG A 398 11.54 2.68 -7.73
N ASP A 399 10.99 2.17 -8.83
CA ASP A 399 11.28 0.83 -9.31
C ASP A 399 11.66 0.94 -10.79
N LYS A 400 12.78 0.32 -11.19
CA LYS A 400 13.30 0.49 -12.56
C LYS A 400 12.33 -0.03 -13.63
N ASP A 401 11.42 -0.91 -13.21
CA ASP A 401 10.59 -1.70 -14.10
C ASP A 401 9.07 -1.55 -13.84
N GLY A 402 8.67 -0.70 -12.89
CA GLY A 402 7.28 -0.43 -12.51
C GLY A 402 6.77 0.91 -13.02
N THR A 403 5.57 0.90 -13.60
CA THR A 403 4.83 2.11 -14.02
C THR A 403 3.58 2.26 -13.16
N TYR A 404 2.85 3.36 -13.34
CA TYR A 404 1.64 3.64 -12.59
C TYR A 404 0.40 3.44 -13.47
N GLY A 405 -0.58 2.72 -12.95
CA GLY A 405 -1.94 2.61 -13.50
C GLY A 405 -2.88 3.62 -12.85
N MET A 406 -4.12 3.22 -12.57
CA MET A 406 -5.06 4.03 -11.80
C MET A 406 -5.00 3.63 -10.33
N ALA A 407 -4.29 4.42 -9.51
CA ALA A 407 -4.07 4.17 -8.08
C ALA A 407 -3.34 2.86 -7.75
N TRP A 408 -2.55 2.31 -8.69
CA TRP A 408 -1.75 1.10 -8.53
C TRP A 408 -0.38 1.30 -9.20
N PHE A 409 0.68 0.82 -8.55
CA PHE A 409 1.91 0.50 -9.27
C PHE A 409 1.75 -0.85 -9.95
N VAL A 410 2.24 -0.96 -11.18
CA VAL A 410 2.12 -2.17 -11.99
C VAL A 410 3.48 -2.47 -12.62
N ALA A 411 3.91 -3.70 -12.43
CA ALA A 411 4.98 -4.30 -13.21
C ALA A 411 4.34 -5.10 -14.36
N GLU A 412 4.72 -4.79 -15.59
CA GLU A 412 4.32 -5.57 -16.76
C GLU A 412 5.21 -6.80 -16.92
N LYS A 413 4.67 -7.82 -17.59
CA LYS A 413 5.48 -8.98 -17.98
C LYS A 413 6.51 -8.51 -19.00
N LYS A 414 7.80 -8.70 -18.70
CA LYS A 414 8.89 -8.34 -19.59
C LYS A 414 9.89 -9.49 -19.68
N GLN A 415 10.19 -9.88 -20.92
CA GLN A 415 11.27 -10.81 -21.24
C GLN A 415 12.16 -10.13 -22.28
N GLU A 416 13.37 -9.72 -21.88
CA GLU A 416 14.37 -9.22 -22.83
C GLU A 416 15.23 -10.39 -23.35
N TYR A 417 15.41 -10.43 -24.68
CA TYR A 417 16.19 -11.38 -25.49
C TYR A 417 16.99 -12.45 -24.73
N GLY A 418 16.67 -13.73 -24.91
CA GLY A 418 17.54 -14.89 -24.62
C GLY A 418 18.11 -15.04 -23.21
N HIS A 419 17.83 -14.12 -22.28
CA HIS A 419 18.35 -14.09 -20.92
C HIS A 419 17.28 -14.52 -19.92
N CYS A 420 17.71 -15.18 -18.84
CA CYS A 420 16.87 -15.78 -17.81
C CYS A 420 16.18 -14.78 -16.85
N ARG A 421 16.11 -13.49 -17.17
CA ARG A 421 15.35 -12.52 -16.35
C ARG A 421 13.94 -12.38 -16.90
N GLU A 422 13.04 -13.18 -16.35
CA GLU A 422 11.60 -13.04 -16.56
C GLU A 422 11.04 -12.11 -15.48
N GLN A 423 10.59 -10.92 -15.90
CA GLN A 423 9.80 -10.05 -15.03
C GLN A 423 8.35 -10.46 -15.14
N ARG A 424 7.72 -10.73 -14.00
CA ARG A 424 6.32 -11.16 -13.93
C ARG A 424 5.37 -9.99 -13.77
N HIS A 425 4.13 -10.19 -14.20
CA HIS A 425 3.06 -9.23 -13.96
C HIS A 425 2.64 -9.25 -12.50
N TYR A 426 2.68 -8.09 -11.83
CA TYR A 426 2.10 -7.92 -10.49
C TYR A 426 1.64 -6.47 -10.30
N ALA A 427 0.65 -6.30 -9.43
CA ALA A 427 0.12 -4.99 -9.04
C ALA A 427 0.38 -4.78 -7.55
N PHE A 428 0.77 -3.57 -7.17
CA PHE A 428 1.08 -3.26 -5.77
C PHE A 428 0.86 -1.79 -5.43
N HIS A 429 0.81 -1.49 -4.15
CA HIS A 429 0.89 -0.13 -3.65
C HIS A 429 1.67 -0.09 -2.34
N THR A 430 2.53 0.92 -2.20
CA THR A 430 3.27 1.20 -0.96
C THR A 430 2.67 2.39 -0.25
N GLY A 431 2.82 2.44 1.07
CA GLY A 431 2.32 3.53 1.90
C GLY A 431 3.40 4.08 2.82
N GLY A 432 3.50 5.41 2.87
CA GLY A 432 4.24 6.12 3.90
C GLY A 432 3.30 7.10 4.61
N ALA A 433 3.27 7.04 5.92
CA ALA A 433 2.57 7.98 6.79
C ALA A 433 3.46 8.36 7.98
N VAL A 434 3.01 9.34 8.75
CA VAL A 434 3.66 9.73 10.00
C VAL A 434 3.69 8.54 10.95
N GLY A 435 4.90 8.06 11.21
CA GLY A 435 5.18 6.88 12.02
C GLY A 435 4.60 5.55 11.51
N ALA A 436 4.30 5.42 10.21
CA ALA A 436 3.86 4.14 9.65
C ALA A 436 4.32 3.92 8.21
N SER A 437 4.51 2.66 7.83
CA SER A 437 4.85 2.23 6.47
C SER A 437 4.09 0.96 6.14
N SER A 438 3.70 0.79 4.88
CA SER A 438 2.90 -0.35 4.46
C SER A 438 3.17 -0.75 3.01
N VAL A 439 2.82 -1.99 2.68
CA VAL A 439 2.76 -2.48 1.30
C VAL A 439 1.60 -3.48 1.16
N LEU A 440 0.95 -3.43 0.01
CA LEU A 440 0.04 -4.46 -0.49
C LEU A 440 0.52 -4.84 -1.89
N LEU A 441 0.76 -6.12 -2.11
CA LEU A 441 1.21 -6.69 -3.37
C LEU A 441 0.31 -7.85 -3.77
N ILE A 442 -0.07 -7.89 -5.04
CA ILE A 442 -0.88 -8.93 -5.65
C ILE A 442 -0.07 -9.49 -6.81
N LEU A 443 0.26 -10.77 -6.71
CA LEU A 443 0.98 -11.55 -7.71
C LEU A 443 0.03 -12.61 -8.31
N PRO A 444 -0.62 -12.32 -9.44
CA PRO A 444 -1.46 -13.30 -10.11
C PRO A 444 -0.65 -14.52 -10.58
N GLU A 445 -1.25 -15.71 -10.46
CA GLU A 445 -0.68 -16.92 -11.09
C GLU A 445 -0.70 -16.77 -12.61
N GLU A 446 0.39 -17.21 -13.27
CA GLU A 446 0.43 -17.22 -14.73
C GLU A 446 -0.45 -18.36 -15.28
N LEU A 447 -1.58 -17.98 -15.87
CA LEU A 447 -2.42 -18.90 -16.62
C LEU A 447 -1.74 -19.21 -17.98
N ASN A 448 -0.91 -20.24 -18.01
CA ASN A 448 -0.37 -20.76 -19.27
C ASN A 448 -1.52 -21.13 -20.22
N SER A 449 -1.42 -20.69 -21.48
CA SER A 449 -2.34 -20.98 -22.60
C SER A 449 -2.40 -22.46 -23.02
N GLY A 450 -1.89 -23.36 -22.18
CA GLY A 450 -1.80 -24.81 -22.39
C GLY A 450 -2.25 -25.65 -21.20
N THR A 451 -3.05 -25.11 -20.26
CA THR A 451 -3.71 -25.96 -19.26
C THR A 451 -4.65 -26.94 -19.96
N ALA A 452 -4.45 -28.23 -19.69
CA ALA A 452 -5.13 -29.34 -20.34
C ALA A 452 -6.65 -29.12 -20.40
N ASN A 453 -7.24 -29.39 -21.57
CA ASN A 453 -8.68 -29.40 -21.80
C ASN A 453 -9.36 -30.31 -20.75
N GLY A 454 -9.88 -29.74 -19.66
CA GLY A 454 -10.68 -30.49 -18.68
C GLY A 454 -10.68 -29.98 -17.24
N THR A 455 -9.70 -29.21 -16.75
CA THR A 455 -9.71 -28.73 -15.36
C THR A 455 -10.42 -27.39 -15.22
N CYS A 456 -11.44 -27.36 -14.35
CA CYS A 456 -12.16 -26.13 -14.03
C CYS A 456 -11.29 -25.26 -13.10
N LEU A 457 -10.74 -24.18 -13.62
CA LEU A 457 -9.96 -23.23 -12.82
C LEU A 457 -10.90 -22.43 -11.91
N VAL A 458 -10.61 -22.44 -10.60
CA VAL A 458 -11.37 -21.69 -9.59
C VAL A 458 -10.52 -20.52 -9.11
N PRO A 459 -10.84 -19.26 -9.47
CA PRO A 459 -10.18 -18.08 -8.90
C PRO A 459 -10.61 -17.83 -7.45
N PRO A 460 -9.84 -17.05 -6.66
CA PRO A 460 -8.60 -16.39 -7.05
C PRO A 460 -7.41 -17.34 -7.01
N ARG A 461 -6.44 -17.14 -7.91
CA ARG A 461 -5.22 -17.94 -8.05
C ARG A 461 -3.99 -17.03 -8.07
N GLY A 462 -3.05 -17.24 -7.16
CA GLY A 462 -1.88 -16.37 -7.00
C GLY A 462 -1.62 -16.06 -5.53
N VAL A 463 -0.73 -15.10 -5.30
CA VAL A 463 -0.28 -14.74 -3.96
C VAL A 463 -0.58 -13.26 -3.68
N VAL A 464 -1.21 -12.98 -2.55
CA VAL A 464 -1.42 -11.63 -2.03
C VAL A 464 -0.58 -11.48 -0.76
N VAL A 465 0.26 -10.46 -0.72
CA VAL A 465 1.13 -10.16 0.42
C VAL A 465 0.84 -8.76 0.92
N THR A 466 0.71 -8.61 2.22
CA THR A 466 0.68 -7.31 2.88
C THR A 466 1.60 -7.26 4.08
N ILE A 467 2.26 -6.12 4.26
CA ILE A 467 3.11 -5.86 5.42
C ILE A 467 2.78 -4.45 5.91
N ILE A 468 2.52 -4.31 7.20
CA ILE A 468 2.24 -3.02 7.84
C ILE A 468 3.14 -2.85 9.05
N CYS A 469 3.81 -1.70 9.16
CA CYS A 469 4.74 -1.40 10.24
C CYS A 469 4.36 -0.08 10.93
N ASN A 470 4.54 -0.01 12.25
CA ASN A 470 4.35 1.22 13.03
C ASN A 470 5.59 2.12 13.08
N MET A 471 6.30 2.21 11.95
CA MET A 471 7.42 3.11 11.78
C MET A 471 7.44 3.75 10.40
N GLN A 472 7.79 5.03 10.33
CA GLN A 472 7.94 5.73 9.05
C GLN A 472 9.23 5.34 8.32
N SER A 473 9.25 5.53 7.00
CA SER A 473 10.44 5.36 6.14
C SER A 473 11.00 3.93 6.06
N VAL A 474 10.15 2.92 6.21
CA VAL A 474 10.51 1.51 6.02
C VAL A 474 10.21 1.09 4.58
N PHE A 475 11.17 0.47 3.90
CA PHE A 475 11.03 0.00 2.52
C PHE A 475 10.62 -1.48 2.52
N LEU A 476 9.39 -1.75 2.09
CA LEU A 476 8.77 -3.08 2.20
C LEU A 476 8.46 -3.74 0.85
N ASP A 477 8.59 -3.00 -0.25
CA ASP A 477 8.31 -3.43 -1.62
C ASP A 477 9.14 -4.64 -2.04
N SER A 478 10.46 -4.56 -1.89
CA SER A 478 11.36 -5.67 -2.26
C SER A 478 11.14 -6.90 -1.39
N LEU A 479 10.79 -6.70 -0.11
CA LEU A 479 10.50 -7.79 0.82
C LEU A 479 9.18 -8.47 0.46
N ALA A 480 8.12 -7.71 0.21
CA ALA A 480 6.82 -8.27 -0.18
C ALA A 480 6.90 -9.08 -1.47
N LEU A 481 7.67 -8.62 -2.46
CA LEU A 481 7.88 -9.37 -3.70
C LEU A 481 8.65 -10.69 -3.45
N LYS A 482 9.70 -10.66 -2.63
CA LYS A 482 10.43 -11.89 -2.24
C LYS A 482 9.51 -12.89 -1.54
N ILE A 483 8.68 -12.43 -0.61
CA ILE A 483 7.69 -13.27 0.09
C ILE A 483 6.72 -13.88 -0.92
N ALA A 484 6.15 -13.07 -1.82
CA ALA A 484 5.17 -13.53 -2.80
C ALA A 484 5.74 -14.65 -3.70
N VAL A 485 6.97 -14.43 -4.21
CA VAL A 485 7.66 -15.40 -5.06
C VAL A 485 7.98 -16.69 -4.31
N GLU A 486 8.36 -16.62 -3.04
CA GLU A 486 8.70 -17.80 -2.25
C GLU A 486 7.47 -18.67 -1.93
N PHE A 487 6.38 -18.04 -1.50
CA PHE A 487 5.12 -18.76 -1.26
C PHE A 487 4.53 -19.38 -2.53
N GLU A 488 4.76 -18.78 -3.69
CA GLU A 488 4.36 -19.36 -4.96
C GLU A 488 5.21 -20.57 -5.36
N LYS A 489 6.53 -20.55 -5.11
CA LYS A 489 7.38 -21.74 -5.33
C LYS A 489 6.93 -22.89 -4.44
N ASP A 490 6.65 -22.63 -3.17
CA ASP A 490 6.14 -23.63 -2.23
C ASP A 490 4.81 -24.23 -2.73
N LYS A 491 3.89 -23.38 -3.20
CA LYS A 491 2.65 -23.84 -3.83
C LYS A 491 2.93 -24.78 -5.01
N LEU A 492 3.83 -24.40 -5.92
CA LEU A 492 4.16 -25.22 -7.09
C LEU A 492 4.82 -26.55 -6.72
N ALA A 493 5.70 -26.57 -5.71
CA ALA A 493 6.34 -27.78 -5.21
C ALA A 493 5.33 -28.76 -4.59
N GLN A 494 4.34 -28.26 -3.85
CA GLN A 494 3.27 -29.10 -3.28
C GLN A 494 2.39 -29.74 -4.36
N HIS A 495 2.19 -29.06 -5.50
CA HIS A 495 1.44 -29.62 -6.63
C HIS A 495 2.21 -30.69 -7.41
N SER A 496 3.54 -30.58 -7.54
CA SER A 496 4.35 -31.62 -8.22
C SER A 496 4.39 -32.93 -7.44
N ASP A 497 4.47 -32.87 -6.11
CA ASP A 497 4.53 -34.06 -5.26
C ASP A 497 3.20 -34.84 -5.24
N GLN A 498 2.05 -34.15 -5.37
CA GLN A 498 0.74 -34.81 -5.47
C GLN A 498 0.48 -35.49 -6.83
N SER A 499 1.25 -35.18 -7.86
CA SER A 499 1.11 -35.77 -9.20
C SER A 499 1.97 -37.02 -9.44
N SER A 500 2.81 -37.38 -8.45
CA SER A 500 3.75 -38.51 -8.51
C SER A 500 3.36 -39.69 -7.59
N LEU A 501 2.17 -39.62 -6.99
CA LEU A 501 1.46 -40.70 -6.28
C LEU A 501 0.21 -41.10 -7.08
#